data_AF-A0AAE0CMK0-F1
#
_entry.id   AF-A0AAE0CMK0-F1
#
_cell.length_a   1.000
_cell.length_b   1.000
_cell.length_c   1.000
_cell.angle_alpha   90.00
_cell.angle_beta   90.00
_cell.angle_gamma   90.00
#
_symmetry.space_group_name_H-M   'P 1'
#
loop_
_entity.id
_entity.type
_entity.pdbx_description
1 polymer ?
#
loop_
_entity_poly.entity_id
_entity_poly.type
_entity_poly.pdbx_seq_one_letter_code
_entity_poly.pdbx_strand_id
1 'polypeptide(L)'
;SDFYKTSTWLESYSGVIFPIGHLNEWNTHEEVRSKVVLPPEWRSQAGRPRENRVPSAGEHGQRTWYYTICKKSVHIRQKFPNPQADQQGNDPDPQIDPPSPRRRQCKSCRQEGHNIRMCPTRP
;
A
#
# COMPACT_ATOMS: atom_id res chain seq x y z
N SER A 1 36.73 10.51 29.92
CA SER A 1 36.16 11.85 30.07
C SER A 1 34.80 11.76 29.42
N ASP A 2 33.74 11.71 30.23
CA ASP A 2 32.43 11.17 29.81
C ASP A 2 31.37 12.26 29.66
N PHE A 3 31.81 13.52 29.55
CA PHE A 3 30.97 14.72 29.58
C PHE A 3 30.00 14.86 28.38
N TYR A 4 30.22 14.15 27.28
CA TYR A 4 29.40 14.28 26.05
C TYR A 4 28.77 12.98 25.57
N LYS A 5 28.65 11.97 26.46
CA LYS A 5 27.95 10.72 26.13
C LYS A 5 26.44 10.92 26.23
N THR A 6 25.69 10.26 25.35
CA THR A 6 24.21 10.27 25.37
C THR A 6 23.65 9.72 26.69
N SER A 7 24.35 8.76 27.31
CA SER A 7 23.99 8.24 28.64
C SER A 7 23.97 9.33 29.70
N THR A 8 25.00 10.19 29.72
CA THR A 8 25.13 11.31 30.67
C THR A 8 24.01 12.34 30.49
N TRP A 9 23.63 12.63 29.24
CA TRP A 9 22.48 13.50 28.94
C TRP A 9 21.17 12.86 29.43
N LEU A 10 20.94 11.59 29.12
CA LEU A 10 19.73 10.89 29.56
C LEU A 10 19.62 10.86 31.09
N GLU A 11 20.73 10.58 31.79
CA GLU A 11 20.79 10.60 33.26
C GLU A 11 20.48 11.98 33.82
N SER A 12 21.03 13.04 33.22
CA SER A 12 20.82 14.44 33.65
C SER A 12 19.35 14.86 33.59
N TYR A 13 18.59 14.31 32.64
CA TYR A 13 17.15 14.57 32.47
C TYR A 13 16.25 13.42 32.94
N SER A 14 16.81 12.42 33.63
CA SER A 14 16.04 11.26 34.12
C SER A 14 15.10 11.61 35.28
N GLY A 15 15.44 12.67 36.02
CA GLY A 15 14.62 13.19 37.11
C GLY A 15 13.48 14.10 36.65
N VAL A 16 12.42 14.18 37.44
CA VAL A 16 11.34 15.14 37.22
C VAL A 16 11.81 16.52 37.66
N ILE A 17 12.00 17.44 36.70
CA ILE A 17 12.50 18.81 36.97
C ILE A 17 11.48 19.63 37.80
N PHE A 18 10.19 19.36 37.61
CA PHE A 18 9.10 20.01 38.34
C PHE A 18 8.03 18.97 38.70
N PRO A 19 8.16 18.29 39.85
CA PRO A 19 7.17 17.32 40.27
C PRO A 19 5.85 18.03 40.52
N ILE A 20 4.80 17.60 39.83
CA ILE A 20 3.44 18.05 40.08
C ILE A 20 2.97 17.34 41.36
N GLY A 21 2.59 18.12 42.39
CA GLY A 21 2.09 17.58 43.66
C GLY A 21 0.80 16.78 43.51
N HIS A 22 0.48 15.96 44.50
CA HIS A 22 -0.74 15.14 44.48
C HIS A 22 -1.99 16.04 44.44
N LEU A 23 -3.04 15.63 43.71
CA LEU A 23 -4.27 16.43 43.52
C LEU A 23 -4.89 16.92 44.84
N ASN A 24 -4.79 16.12 45.91
CA ASN A 24 -5.32 16.46 47.24
C ASN A 24 -4.60 17.65 47.91
N GLU A 25 -3.33 17.91 47.55
CA GLU A 25 -2.53 19.01 48.09
C GLU A 25 -2.86 20.36 47.43
N TRP A 26 -3.61 20.34 46.33
CA TRP A 26 -3.93 21.55 45.59
C TRP A 26 -5.03 22.34 46.31
N ASN A 27 -4.79 23.62 46.58
CA ASN A 27 -5.77 24.57 47.13
C ASN A 27 -6.81 25.00 46.08
N THR A 28 -7.52 24.03 45.49
CA THR A 28 -8.56 24.25 44.50
C THR A 28 -9.93 24.37 45.19
N HIS A 29 -10.69 25.43 44.88
CA HIS A 29 -12.04 25.63 45.43
C HIS A 29 -13.00 24.50 45.02
N GLU A 30 -13.99 24.19 45.86
CA GLU A 30 -14.93 23.08 45.65
C GLU A 30 -15.71 23.21 44.32
N GLU A 31 -16.07 24.44 43.96
CA GLU A 31 -16.72 24.75 42.68
C GLU A 31 -15.85 24.36 41.47
N VAL A 32 -14.53 24.40 41.60
CA VAL A 32 -13.61 24.01 40.51
C VAL A 32 -13.36 22.51 40.53
N ARG A 33 -13.24 21.89 41.71
CA ARG A 33 -13.08 20.43 41.85
C ARG A 33 -14.27 19.63 41.31
N SER A 34 -15.48 20.17 41.45
CA SER A 34 -16.73 19.55 40.97
C SER A 34 -17.00 19.77 39.48
N LYS A 35 -16.24 20.64 38.79
CA LYS A 35 -16.41 20.87 37.35
C LYS A 35 -15.87 19.68 36.55
N VAL A 36 -16.79 18.93 35.95
CA VAL A 36 -16.45 17.92 34.94
C VAL A 36 -16.30 18.62 33.58
N VAL A 37 -15.06 18.77 33.11
CA VAL A 37 -14.79 19.29 31.76
C VAL A 37 -14.87 18.13 30.78
N LEU A 38 -15.94 18.09 29.99
CA LEU A 38 -16.02 17.18 28.86
C LEU A 38 -15.07 17.64 27.75
N PRO A 39 -14.46 16.71 27.00
CA PRO A 39 -13.77 17.09 25.77
C PRO A 39 -14.76 17.82 24.85
N PRO A 40 -14.28 18.73 23.99
CA PRO A 40 -15.14 19.38 23.02
C PRO A 40 -15.85 18.31 22.18
N GLU A 41 -17.10 18.59 21.80
CA GLU A 41 -17.84 17.72 20.88
C GLU A 41 -17.14 17.73 19.51
N TRP A 42 -16.19 16.81 19.33
CA TRP A 42 -15.51 16.61 18.07
C TRP A 42 -16.30 15.63 17.22
N ARG A 43 -16.73 16.10 16.04
CA ARG A 43 -17.14 15.23 14.95
C ARG A 43 -16.10 15.32 13.86
N SER A 44 -15.42 14.21 13.58
CA SER A 44 -14.57 14.13 12.40
C SER A 44 -15.44 14.44 11.18
N GLN A 45 -15.06 15.46 10.41
CA GLN A 45 -15.69 15.71 9.12
C GLN A 45 -15.58 14.43 8.29
N ALA A 46 -16.70 13.96 7.74
CA ALA A 46 -16.66 12.89 6.77
C ALA A 46 -15.75 13.35 5.62
N GLY A 47 -14.63 12.66 5.42
CA GLY A 47 -13.76 12.93 4.29
C GLY A 47 -14.54 12.81 2.98
N ARG A 48 -14.02 13.41 1.90
CA ARG A 48 -14.60 13.24 0.57
C ARG A 48 -14.78 11.74 0.28
N PRO A 49 -15.99 11.28 -0.12
CA PRO A 49 -16.19 9.90 -0.54
C PRO A 49 -15.17 9.55 -1.62
N ARG A 50 -14.42 8.47 -1.40
CA ARG A 50 -13.49 7.98 -2.41
C ARG A 50 -14.29 7.34 -3.53
N GLU A 51 -14.01 7.72 -4.76
CA GLU A 51 -14.60 7.10 -5.96
C GLU A 51 -14.25 5.60 -6.03
N ASN A 52 -13.04 5.24 -5.61
CA ASN A 52 -12.57 3.86 -5.55
C ASN A 52 -12.25 3.45 -4.12
N ARG A 53 -12.69 2.23 -3.76
CA ARG A 53 -12.30 1.55 -2.52
C ARG A 53 -10.79 1.34 -2.51
N VAL A 54 -10.13 1.61 -1.38
CA VAL A 54 -8.73 1.20 -1.19
C VAL A 54 -8.69 -0.27 -0.78
N PRO A 55 -8.02 -1.12 -1.56
CA PRO A 55 -7.92 -2.54 -1.23
C PRO A 55 -7.11 -2.77 0.05
N SER A 56 -7.48 -3.79 0.81
CA SER A 56 -6.72 -4.25 1.97
C SER A 56 -5.48 -5.06 1.54
N ALA A 57 -4.53 -5.25 2.47
CA ALA A 57 -3.37 -6.11 2.23
C ALA A 57 -3.83 -7.54 1.86
N GLY A 58 -3.46 -8.00 0.66
CA GLY A 58 -3.88 -9.30 0.10
C GLY A 58 -4.95 -9.23 -1.01
N GLU A 59 -5.61 -8.09 -1.19
CA GLU A 59 -6.53 -7.86 -2.31
C GLU A 59 -5.80 -7.40 -3.58
N HIS A 60 -4.53 -6.99 -3.46
CA HIS A 60 -3.68 -6.59 -4.58
C HIS A 60 -3.32 -7.82 -5.42
N GLY A 61 -3.90 -7.92 -6.62
CA GLY A 61 -3.50 -8.95 -7.59
C GLY A 61 -4.20 -10.30 -7.44
N GLN A 62 -5.50 -10.31 -7.14
CA GLN A 62 -6.33 -11.48 -7.45
C GLN A 62 -6.21 -11.76 -8.96
N ARG A 63 -5.33 -12.69 -9.34
CA ARG A 63 -5.22 -13.18 -10.71
C ARG A 63 -6.58 -13.74 -11.07
N THR A 64 -7.27 -13.10 -12.00
CA THR A 64 -8.49 -13.63 -12.59
C THR A 64 -8.15 -15.01 -13.15
N TRP A 65 -8.63 -16.08 -12.50
CA TRP A 65 -8.42 -17.44 -12.97
C TRP A 65 -9.14 -17.58 -14.31
N TYR A 66 -8.38 -17.58 -15.40
CA TYR A 66 -8.93 -17.87 -16.72
C TYR A 66 -9.08 -19.38 -16.84
N TYR A 67 -10.28 -19.85 -17.19
CA TYR A 67 -10.49 -21.27 -17.43
C TYR A 67 -9.79 -21.65 -18.73
N THR A 68 -8.91 -22.66 -18.69
CA THR A 68 -8.10 -23.10 -19.83
C THR A 68 -8.95 -23.55 -21.03
N ILE A 69 -10.21 -23.92 -20.77
CA ILE A 69 -11.17 -24.40 -21.78
C ILE A 69 -11.85 -23.23 -22.53
N CYS A 70 -12.18 -22.11 -21.87
CA CYS A 70 -12.97 -21.04 -22.51
C CYS A 70 -12.23 -19.71 -22.72
N LYS A 71 -11.02 -19.54 -22.15
CA LYS A 71 -10.17 -18.32 -22.26
C LYS A 71 -10.90 -16.99 -21.97
N LYS A 72 -12.00 -17.01 -21.22
CA LYS A 72 -12.76 -15.82 -20.79
C LYS A 72 -12.68 -15.67 -19.27
N SER A 73 -12.54 -14.44 -18.80
CA SER A 73 -12.15 -14.14 -17.42
C SER A 73 -13.32 -13.62 -16.56
N VAL A 74 -14.54 -14.14 -16.67
CA VAL A 74 -15.64 -13.65 -15.78
C VAL A 74 -16.83 -14.62 -15.60
N HIS A 75 -16.64 -15.91 -15.30
CA HIS A 75 -17.81 -16.78 -15.03
C HIS A 75 -17.66 -17.66 -13.78
N ILE A 76 -18.65 -17.57 -12.88
CA ILE A 76 -18.82 -18.44 -11.71
C ILE A 76 -19.41 -19.77 -12.21
N ARG A 77 -18.89 -20.89 -11.68
CA ARG A 77 -18.95 -22.28 -12.17
C ARG A 77 -20.33 -22.92 -12.41
N GLN A 78 -21.42 -22.18 -12.33
CA GLN A 78 -22.78 -22.70 -12.35
C GLN A 78 -23.52 -22.14 -13.56
N LYS A 79 -24.15 -23.03 -14.33
CA LYS A 79 -24.80 -22.82 -15.63
C LYS A 79 -23.84 -22.96 -16.81
N PHE A 80 -23.59 -24.19 -17.22
CA PHE A 80 -23.68 -24.72 -18.60
C PHE A 80 -23.18 -26.18 -18.58
N PRO A 81 -23.88 -27.16 -19.18
CA PRO A 81 -23.39 -28.53 -19.28
C PRO A 81 -22.12 -28.58 -20.13
N ASN A 82 -21.17 -29.44 -19.74
CA ASN A 82 -19.94 -29.63 -20.50
C ASN A 82 -20.28 -30.09 -21.94
N PRO A 83 -19.80 -29.44 -23.00
CA PRO A 83 -20.02 -29.93 -24.36
C PRO A 83 -19.34 -31.28 -24.52
N GLN A 84 -20.04 -32.25 -25.15
CA GLN A 84 -19.48 -33.58 -25.40
C GLN A 84 -18.26 -33.44 -26.30
N ALA A 85 -17.17 -34.11 -25.91
CA ALA A 85 -15.89 -34.04 -26.59
C ALA A 85 -16.01 -34.64 -28.00
N ASP A 86 -16.04 -33.79 -29.02
CA ASP A 86 -15.76 -34.20 -30.39
C ASP A 86 -14.30 -34.64 -30.49
N GLN A 87 -14.09 -35.87 -30.93
CA GLN A 87 -12.77 -36.43 -31.17
C GLN A 87 -12.18 -35.74 -32.40
N GLN A 88 -11.24 -34.82 -32.20
CA GLN A 88 -10.44 -34.24 -33.27
C GLN A 88 -9.00 -34.75 -33.15
N GLY A 89 -8.47 -35.17 -34.30
CA GLY A 89 -7.33 -36.07 -34.44
C GLY A 89 -5.97 -35.55 -34.00
N ASN A 90 -5.04 -36.49 -33.92
CA ASN A 90 -3.65 -36.29 -33.52
C ASN A 90 -2.86 -35.57 -34.63
N ASP A 91 -2.80 -34.24 -34.58
CA ASP A 91 -1.77 -33.46 -35.29
C ASP A 91 -0.64 -33.09 -34.30
N PRO A 92 0.64 -33.13 -34.70
CA PRO A 92 1.75 -32.81 -33.80
C PRO A 92 1.83 -31.31 -33.52
N ASP A 93 2.15 -30.98 -32.26
CA ASP A 93 2.19 -29.63 -31.69
C ASP A 93 3.21 -28.70 -32.38
N PRO A 94 2.84 -27.48 -32.84
CA PRO A 94 3.81 -26.54 -33.38
C PRO A 94 4.74 -26.02 -32.29
N GLN A 95 6.05 -26.08 -32.52
CA GLN A 95 7.05 -25.48 -31.63
C GLN A 95 6.89 -23.95 -31.62
N ILE A 96 6.47 -23.38 -30.48
CA ILE A 96 6.36 -21.93 -30.29
C ILE A 96 7.67 -21.42 -29.68
N ASP A 97 8.50 -20.75 -30.49
CA ASP A 97 9.67 -20.03 -29.99
C ASP A 97 9.23 -18.92 -29.00
N PRO A 98 9.93 -18.73 -27.87
CA PRO A 98 9.58 -17.70 -26.91
C PRO A 98 9.70 -16.31 -27.55
N PRO A 99 8.75 -15.39 -27.30
CA PRO A 99 8.80 -14.06 -27.89
C PRO A 99 10.04 -13.31 -27.40
N SER A 100 10.86 -12.86 -28.35
CA SER A 100 12.06 -12.05 -28.08
C SER A 100 11.71 -10.84 -27.20
N PRO A 101 12.47 -10.57 -26.12
CA PRO A 101 12.16 -9.48 -25.21
C PRO A 101 12.26 -8.14 -25.94
N ARG A 102 11.13 -7.41 -26.01
CA ARG A 102 11.10 -6.07 -26.58
C ARG A 102 12.07 -5.17 -25.80
N ARG A 103 13.16 -4.76 -26.44
CA ARG A 103 14.15 -3.85 -25.86
C ARG A 103 13.57 -2.44 -25.78
N ARG A 104 13.89 -1.71 -24.71
CA ARG A 104 13.40 -0.34 -24.52
C ARG A 104 14.08 0.60 -25.51
N GLN A 105 13.26 1.33 -26.26
CA GLN A 105 13.69 2.34 -27.21
C GLN A 105 13.80 3.73 -26.54
N CYS A 106 14.76 4.53 -27.00
CA CYS A 106 14.93 5.91 -26.56
C CYS A 106 13.71 6.76 -26.94
N LYS A 107 13.20 7.58 -26.00
CA LYS A 107 12.01 8.43 -26.23
C LYS A 107 12.25 9.57 -27.23
N SER A 108 13.51 9.93 -27.51
CA SER A 108 13.85 11.02 -28.44
C SER A 108 14.08 10.49 -29.86
N CYS A 109 14.96 9.49 -30.06
CA CYS A 109 15.32 8.99 -31.40
C CYS A 109 14.80 7.57 -31.72
N ARG A 110 14.08 6.92 -30.80
CA ARG A 110 13.54 5.54 -30.92
C ARG A 110 14.57 4.43 -31.16
N GLN A 111 15.87 4.73 -31.09
CA GLN A 111 16.91 3.70 -31.14
C GLN A 111 17.10 3.04 -29.78
N GLU A 112 17.55 1.79 -29.79
CA GLU A 112 17.81 0.98 -28.60
C GLU A 112 19.25 1.21 -28.08
N GLY A 113 19.56 0.72 -26.88
CA GLY A 113 20.92 0.76 -26.33
C GLY A 113 21.29 2.02 -25.54
N HIS A 114 20.42 3.03 -25.48
CA HIS A 114 20.66 4.23 -24.66
C HIS A 114 19.37 4.83 -24.08
N ASN A 115 19.51 5.63 -23.02
CA ASN A 115 18.42 6.38 -22.40
C ASN A 115 18.31 7.77 -23.05
N ILE A 116 17.11 8.38 -23.05
CA ILE A 116 16.88 9.76 -23.50
C ILE A 116 17.90 10.78 -22.94
N ARG A 117 18.42 10.56 -21.72
CA ARG A 117 19.43 11.45 -21.12
C ARG A 117 20.78 11.45 -21.83
N MET A 118 21.15 10.35 -22.46
CA MET A 118 22.42 10.17 -23.18
C MET A 118 22.20 10.09 -24.70
N CYS A 119 21.08 10.62 -25.18
CA CYS A 119 20.74 10.55 -26.59
C CYS A 119 21.55 11.58 -27.38
N PRO A 120 22.33 11.16 -28.40
CA PRO A 120 23.23 12.04 -29.15
C PRO A 120 22.49 13.05 -30.04
N THR A 121 21.21 12.79 -30.34
CA THR A 121 20.35 13.68 -31.13
C THR A 121 19.42 14.51 -30.27
N ARG A 122 19.64 14.56 -28.95
CA ARG A 122 18.83 15.37 -28.04
C ARG A 122 19.28 16.85 -28.14
N PRO A 123 18.36 17.78 -28.44
CA PRO A 123 18.66 19.22 -28.42
C PRO A 123 18.92 19.73 -27.00
#